data_AF-A0A4Z0KUQ4-F1
#
_entry.id   AF-A0A4Z0KUQ4-F1
#
_cell.length_a   1.000
_cell.length_b   1.000
_cell.length_c   1.000
_cell.angle_alpha   90.00
_cell.angle_beta   90.00
_cell.angle_gamma   90.00
#
_symmetry.space_group_name_H-M   'P 1'
#
loop_
_entity.id
_entity.type
_entity.pdbx_description
1 polymer ?
#
loop_
_entity_poly.entity_id
_entity_poly.type
_entity_poly.pdbx_seq_one_letter_code
_entity_poly.pdbx_strand_id
1 'polypeptide(L)'
;PNDPAIALGYFQRAAEILHRQLALRESTPYKLIDNGGYTDYENDLQNIHFSIGICNQRLSKQEFDTEKRSAYEKELLDNLWLAHQFGHKEAWGLFLLNIFEVKDITLAHKHLELVQQEANKGTLHAMVTLSRLHGNKHDRTLFNMKLSARWAHFAFTLYPDNEIVMDCLDHLHFDSFWKRFRFAWYTVRIPNSELPGQVNSMV
;
A
#
# COMPACT_ATOMS: atom_id res chain seq x y z
N PRO A 1 -11.01 23.57 0.84
CA PRO A 1 -9.92 22.57 0.90
C PRO A 1 -8.59 23.23 0.49
N ASN A 2 -7.53 23.08 1.30
CA ASN A 2 -6.21 23.64 0.97
C ASN A 2 -5.64 22.96 -0.30
N ASP A 3 -5.02 23.75 -1.16
CA ASP A 3 -4.32 23.28 -2.37
C ASP A 3 -3.28 22.21 -1.99
N PRO A 4 -3.33 20.99 -2.56
CA PRO A 4 -2.42 19.91 -2.23
C PRO A 4 -0.95 20.27 -2.49
N ALA A 5 -0.64 21.13 -3.46
CA ALA A 5 0.72 21.57 -3.74
C ALA A 5 1.26 22.49 -2.65
N ILE A 6 0.41 23.41 -2.16
CA ILE A 6 0.77 24.30 -1.04
C ILE A 6 0.99 23.48 0.24
N ALA A 7 0.07 22.56 0.54
CA ALA A 7 0.18 21.67 1.70
C ALA A 7 1.44 20.80 1.63
N LEU A 8 1.75 20.23 0.46
CA LEU A 8 2.96 19.45 0.23
C LEU A 8 4.22 20.24 0.59
N GLY A 9 4.33 21.49 0.12
CA GLY A 9 5.46 22.34 0.43
C GLY A 9 5.64 22.63 1.93
N TYR A 10 4.53 22.77 2.69
CA TYR A 10 4.61 22.92 4.14
C TYR A 10 5.09 21.65 4.83
N PHE A 11 4.55 20.49 4.45
CA PHE A 11 4.93 19.21 5.04
C PHE A 11 6.38 18.84 4.73
N GLN A 12 6.85 19.08 3.51
CA GLN A 12 8.26 18.84 3.14
C GLN A 12 9.21 19.70 3.98
N ARG A 13 8.91 20.98 4.17
CA ARG A 13 9.70 21.87 5.04
C ARG A 13 9.69 21.40 6.49
N ALA A 14 8.53 20.96 7.00
CA ALA A 14 8.42 20.43 8.36
C ALA A 14 9.26 19.16 8.53
N ALA A 15 9.18 18.21 7.57
CA ALA A 15 9.99 17.00 7.56
C ALA A 15 11.50 17.34 7.55
N GLU A 16 11.94 18.25 6.70
CA GLU A 16 13.35 18.68 6.65
C GLU A 16 13.85 19.23 7.99
N ILE A 17 13.04 20.04 8.67
CA ILE A 17 13.40 20.59 9.98
C ILE A 17 13.56 19.47 11.00
N LEU A 18 12.60 18.54 11.07
CA LEU A 18 12.63 17.43 12.03
C LEU A 18 13.78 16.46 11.76
N HIS A 19 14.06 16.13 10.49
CA HIS A 19 15.23 15.31 10.12
C HIS A 19 16.54 15.96 10.54
N ARG A 20 16.68 17.29 10.41
CA ARG A 20 17.87 18.00 10.91
C ARG A 20 17.98 17.93 12.43
N GLN A 21 16.86 18.04 13.16
CA GLN A 21 16.86 17.92 14.62
C GLN A 21 17.28 16.50 15.07
N LEU A 22 16.78 15.46 14.39
CA LEU A 22 17.19 14.08 14.65
C LEU A 22 18.67 13.85 14.37
N ALA A 23 19.19 14.35 13.25
CA ALA A 23 20.60 14.22 12.91
C ALA A 23 21.52 14.95 13.92
N LEU A 24 21.13 16.16 14.36
CA LEU A 24 21.85 16.88 15.41
C LEU A 24 21.87 16.10 16.73
N ARG A 25 20.72 15.53 17.11
CA ARG A 25 20.58 14.68 18.30
C ARG A 25 21.51 13.46 18.24
N GLU A 26 21.56 12.77 17.11
CA GLU A 26 22.42 11.60 16.91
C GLU A 26 23.91 11.94 16.94
N SER A 27 24.28 13.15 16.50
CA SER A 27 25.67 13.61 16.49
C SER A 27 26.20 14.10 17.85
N THR A 28 25.34 14.18 18.89
CA THR A 28 25.71 14.77 20.19
C THR A 28 26.33 13.71 21.13
N PRO A 29 27.60 13.86 21.57
CA PRO A 29 28.36 12.79 22.25
C PRO A 29 27.94 12.52 23.72
N TYR A 30 27.18 13.41 24.35
CA TYR A 30 26.66 13.22 25.70
C TYR A 30 25.14 13.43 25.69
N LYS A 31 24.38 12.33 25.66
CA LYS A 31 22.92 12.38 25.79
C LYS A 31 22.58 12.84 27.19
N LEU A 32 22.18 14.10 27.35
CA LEU A 32 21.51 14.54 28.56
C LEU A 32 20.29 13.62 28.77
N ILE A 33 20.13 13.08 29.98
CA ILE A 33 18.95 12.30 30.36
C ILE A 33 17.76 13.25 30.26
N ASP A 34 16.94 13.07 29.23
CA ASP A 34 15.88 13.99 28.89
C ASP A 34 14.58 13.54 29.56
N ASN A 35 13.98 14.44 30.36
CA ASN A 35 12.76 14.17 31.12
C ASN A 35 11.48 14.41 30.28
N GLY A 36 11.60 14.51 28.96
CA GLY A 36 10.50 14.69 28.02
C GLY A 36 10.76 14.05 26.65
N GLY A 37 10.14 12.89 26.40
CA GLY A 37 9.70 12.43 25.08
C GLY A 37 10.72 12.29 23.96
N TYR A 38 11.68 11.36 24.06
CA TYR A 38 12.52 10.91 22.93
C TYR A 38 11.73 10.41 21.68
N THR A 39 10.40 10.33 21.76
CA THR A 39 9.47 9.80 20.77
C THR A 39 8.73 10.86 19.95
N ASP A 40 8.81 12.15 20.31
CA ASP A 40 7.89 13.15 19.77
C ASP A 40 8.22 13.56 18.33
N TYR A 41 9.51 13.68 17.97
CA TYR A 41 9.90 14.00 16.59
C TYR A 41 9.65 12.85 15.62
N GLU A 42 9.92 11.61 16.02
CA GLU A 42 9.60 10.42 15.23
C GLU A 42 8.07 10.26 15.09
N ASN A 43 7.31 10.54 16.14
CA ASN A 43 5.85 10.55 16.11
C ASN A 43 5.28 11.66 15.20
N ASP A 44 5.94 12.81 15.11
CA ASP A 44 5.55 13.86 14.17
C ASP A 44 5.92 13.47 12.74
N LEU A 45 7.10 12.88 12.54
CA LEU A 45 7.57 12.43 11.22
C LEU A 45 6.67 11.36 10.61
N GLN A 46 6.16 10.38 11.38
CA GLN A 46 5.21 9.41 10.85
C GLN A 46 3.97 10.08 10.25
N ASN A 47 3.42 11.11 10.91
CA ASN A 47 2.21 11.81 10.46
C ASN A 47 2.50 12.75 9.29
N ILE A 48 3.66 13.40 9.29
CA ILE A 48 4.11 14.27 8.21
C ILE A 48 4.35 13.46 6.94
N HIS A 49 5.09 12.34 7.01
CA HIS A 49 5.31 11.47 5.86
C HIS A 49 4.00 10.91 5.32
N PHE A 50 3.08 10.49 6.20
CA PHE A 50 1.75 10.06 5.79
C PHE A 50 1.02 11.17 5.01
N SER A 51 1.05 12.40 5.52
CA SER A 51 0.40 13.56 4.88
C SER A 51 1.04 13.93 3.54
N ILE A 52 2.37 13.83 3.41
CA ILE A 52 3.09 13.99 2.13
C ILE A 52 2.60 12.95 1.13
N GLY A 53 2.47 11.68 1.55
CA GLY A 53 1.91 10.61 0.73
C GLY A 53 0.52 10.98 0.19
N ILE A 54 -0.40 11.38 1.06
CA ILE A 54 -1.76 11.79 0.65
C ILE A 54 -1.75 12.98 -0.32
N CYS A 55 -0.89 13.98 -0.11
CA CYS A 55 -0.73 15.09 -1.06
C CYS A 55 -0.29 14.59 -2.43
N ASN A 56 0.73 13.73 -2.50
CA ASN A 56 1.23 13.16 -3.75
C ASN A 56 0.18 12.30 -4.46
N GLN A 57 -0.65 11.55 -3.72
CA GLN A 57 -1.77 10.80 -4.30
C GLN A 57 -2.80 11.73 -4.98
N ARG A 58 -3.08 12.89 -4.38
CA ARG A 58 -4.02 13.86 -4.95
C ARG A 58 -3.43 14.53 -6.18
N LEU A 59 -2.16 14.90 -6.13
CA LEU A 59 -1.45 15.50 -7.26
C LEU A 59 -1.33 14.53 -8.43
N SER A 60 -1.01 13.25 -8.19
CA SER A 60 -0.93 12.24 -9.25
C SER A 60 -2.28 12.01 -9.97
N LYS A 61 -3.39 12.11 -9.23
CA LYS A 61 -4.75 12.01 -9.81
C LYS A 61 -5.13 13.22 -10.67
N GLN A 62 -4.52 14.37 -10.45
CA GLN A 62 -4.76 15.62 -11.19
C GLN A 62 -3.77 15.83 -12.34
N GLU A 63 -2.64 15.13 -12.33
CA GLU A 63 -1.56 15.29 -13.30
C GLU A 63 -1.81 14.51 -14.60
N PHE A 64 -1.70 15.23 -15.72
CA PHE A 64 -1.87 14.67 -17.07
C PHE A 64 -0.53 14.24 -17.67
N ASP A 65 0.56 14.91 -17.30
CA ASP A 65 1.89 14.54 -17.73
C ASP A 65 2.32 13.20 -17.08
N THR A 66 2.73 12.25 -17.92
CA THR A 66 2.99 10.88 -17.44
C THR A 66 4.24 10.80 -16.57
N GLU A 67 5.27 11.58 -16.88
CA GLU A 67 6.53 11.57 -16.14
C GLU A 67 6.34 12.21 -14.76
N LYS A 68 5.72 13.39 -14.69
CA LYS A 68 5.38 14.05 -13.43
C LYS A 68 4.44 13.22 -12.58
N ARG A 69 3.44 12.57 -13.19
CA ARG A 69 2.55 11.67 -12.46
C ARG A 69 3.31 10.49 -11.86
N SER A 70 4.18 9.84 -12.63
CA SER A 70 5.02 8.74 -12.12
C SER A 70 5.91 9.20 -10.97
N ALA A 71 6.47 10.42 -11.04
CA ALA A 71 7.23 11.01 -9.94
C ALA A 71 6.37 11.15 -8.66
N TYR A 72 5.14 11.68 -8.76
CA TYR A 72 4.23 11.76 -7.62
C TYR A 72 3.81 10.38 -7.09
N GLU A 73 3.55 9.41 -7.97
CA GLU A 73 3.23 8.02 -7.60
C GLU A 73 4.38 7.37 -6.82
N LYS A 74 5.62 7.60 -7.24
CA LYS A 74 6.81 7.15 -6.51
C LYS A 74 6.92 7.82 -5.14
N GLU A 75 6.82 9.14 -5.08
CA GLU A 75 6.89 9.90 -3.82
C GLU A 75 5.77 9.50 -2.84
N LEU A 76 4.58 9.17 -3.34
CA LEU A 76 3.50 8.59 -2.54
C LEU A 76 3.94 7.30 -1.86
N LEU A 77 4.46 6.33 -2.62
CA LEU A 77 4.86 5.03 -2.07
C LEU A 77 6.06 5.16 -1.11
N ASP A 78 7.06 5.96 -1.47
CA ASP A 78 8.25 6.19 -0.64
C ASP A 78 7.86 6.83 0.71
N ASN A 79 6.95 7.81 0.70
CA ASN A 79 6.52 8.46 1.95
C ASN A 79 5.59 7.58 2.80
N LEU A 80 4.72 6.75 2.20
CA LEU A 80 3.95 5.78 2.97
C LEU A 80 4.86 4.70 3.59
N TRP A 81 5.91 4.29 2.88
CA TRP A 81 6.93 3.41 3.45
C TRP A 81 7.64 4.06 4.65
N LEU A 82 8.10 5.30 4.52
CA LEU A 82 8.72 6.03 5.63
C LEU A 82 7.77 6.21 6.82
N ALA A 83 6.51 6.57 6.58
CA ALA A 83 5.50 6.67 7.62
C ALA A 83 5.34 5.34 8.37
N HIS A 84 5.32 4.21 7.65
CA HIS A 84 5.31 2.89 8.25
C HIS A 84 6.57 2.62 9.11
N GLN A 85 7.76 2.96 8.61
CA GLN A 85 9.03 2.80 9.35
C GLN A 85 9.04 3.60 10.66
N PHE A 86 8.41 4.77 10.68
CA PHE A 86 8.24 5.59 11.89
C PHE A 86 7.07 5.15 12.79
N GLY A 87 6.31 4.11 12.42
CA GLY A 87 5.28 3.51 13.26
C GLY A 87 3.83 3.88 12.90
N HIS A 88 3.58 4.55 11.77
CA HIS A 88 2.23 4.94 11.39
C HIS A 88 1.35 3.71 11.14
N LYS A 89 0.29 3.56 11.93
CA LYS A 89 -0.55 2.35 11.95
C LYS A 89 -1.22 2.03 10.62
N GLU A 90 -1.66 3.05 9.89
CA GLU A 90 -2.41 2.89 8.64
C GLU A 90 -1.52 2.89 7.39
N ALA A 91 -0.26 3.33 7.51
CA ALA A 91 0.57 3.60 6.34
C ALA A 91 0.89 2.32 5.56
N TRP A 92 1.06 1.21 6.26
CA TRP A 92 1.37 -0.07 5.63
C TRP A 92 0.22 -0.59 4.75
N GLY A 93 -1.01 -0.53 5.24
CA GLY A 93 -2.19 -0.92 4.48
C GLY A 93 -2.37 -0.06 3.24
N LEU A 94 -2.24 1.27 3.39
CA LEU A 94 -2.32 2.19 2.26
C LEU A 94 -1.16 2.03 1.27
N PHE A 95 0.06 1.78 1.75
CA PHE A 95 1.21 1.50 0.89
C PHE A 95 0.90 0.31 -0.02
N LEU A 96 0.45 -0.80 0.57
CA LEU A 96 0.11 -2.01 -0.17
C LEU A 96 -1.01 -1.79 -1.18
N LEU A 97 -2.09 -1.10 -0.82
CA LEU A 97 -3.21 -0.83 -1.74
C LEU A 97 -2.81 0.13 -2.88
N ASN A 98 -2.00 1.14 -2.60
CA ASN A 98 -1.61 2.11 -3.64
C ASN A 98 -0.72 1.50 -4.73
N ILE A 99 -0.06 0.35 -4.48
CA ILE A 99 0.74 -0.35 -5.50
C ILE A 99 -0.09 -0.78 -6.72
N PHE A 100 -1.38 -1.11 -6.57
CA PHE A 100 -2.21 -1.39 -7.75
C PHE A 100 -2.87 -0.14 -8.34
N GLU A 101 -2.91 0.98 -7.60
CA GLU A 101 -3.47 2.24 -8.07
C GLU A 101 -2.50 3.02 -8.97
N VAL A 102 -1.18 2.84 -8.81
CA VAL A 102 -0.19 3.53 -9.64
C VAL A 102 -0.38 3.18 -11.12
N LYS A 103 -0.29 4.18 -11.99
CA LYS A 103 -0.39 3.98 -13.44
C LYS A 103 0.96 3.57 -14.05
N ASP A 104 2.06 3.86 -13.36
CA ASP A 104 3.37 3.33 -13.73
C ASP A 104 3.48 1.83 -13.38
N ILE A 105 3.29 1.00 -14.41
CA ILE A 105 3.38 -0.47 -14.30
C ILE A 105 4.78 -0.90 -13.81
N THR A 106 5.84 -0.20 -14.22
CA THR A 106 7.20 -0.55 -13.83
C THR A 106 7.43 -0.29 -12.34
N LEU A 107 6.81 0.75 -11.79
CA LEU A 107 6.83 1.03 -10.37
C LEU A 107 6.07 -0.05 -9.59
N ALA A 108 4.87 -0.43 -10.05
CA ALA A 108 4.10 -1.51 -9.42
C ALA A 108 4.89 -2.83 -9.37
N HIS A 109 5.58 -3.18 -10.47
CA HIS A 109 6.39 -4.40 -10.57
C HIS A 109 7.55 -4.45 -9.59
N LYS A 110 8.18 -3.31 -9.28
CA LYS A 110 9.28 -3.24 -8.29
C LYS A 110 8.85 -3.73 -6.91
N HIS A 111 7.57 -3.61 -6.58
CA HIS A 111 7.03 -4.04 -5.29
C HIS A 111 6.33 -5.41 -5.33
N LEU A 112 6.27 -6.08 -6.49
CA LEU A 112 5.51 -7.32 -6.65
C LEU A 112 5.97 -8.43 -5.68
N GLU A 113 7.28 -8.60 -5.51
CA GLU A 113 7.83 -9.60 -4.60
C GLU A 113 7.40 -9.33 -3.14
N LEU A 114 7.50 -8.07 -2.71
CA LEU A 114 7.09 -7.65 -1.37
C LEU A 114 5.60 -7.92 -1.13
N VAL A 115 4.74 -7.55 -2.08
CA VAL A 115 3.30 -7.81 -1.99
C VAL A 115 3.04 -9.33 -1.96
N GLN A 116 3.78 -10.11 -2.74
CA GLN A 116 3.64 -11.57 -2.75
C GLN A 116 4.00 -12.19 -1.40
N GLN A 117 5.08 -11.74 -0.77
CA GLN A 117 5.49 -12.19 0.56
C GLN A 117 4.42 -11.85 1.62
N GLU A 118 3.90 -10.63 1.61
CA GLU A 118 2.86 -10.20 2.54
C GLU A 118 1.53 -10.93 2.34
N ALA A 119 1.12 -11.14 1.07
CA ALA A 119 -0.09 -11.88 0.77
C ALA A 119 0.02 -13.33 1.27
N ASN A 120 1.20 -13.96 1.15
CA ASN A 120 1.45 -15.31 1.66
C ASN A 120 1.39 -15.40 3.20
N LYS A 121 1.70 -14.31 3.91
CA LYS A 121 1.49 -14.20 5.37
C LYS A 121 0.01 -14.01 5.75
N GLY A 122 -0.88 -13.87 4.77
CA GLY A 122 -2.30 -13.63 4.99
C GLY A 122 -2.69 -12.16 5.08
N THR A 123 -1.80 -11.22 4.74
CA THR A 123 -2.10 -9.78 4.81
C THR A 123 -3.21 -9.40 3.81
N LEU A 124 -4.38 -8.97 4.32
CA LEU A 124 -5.56 -8.59 3.51
C LEU A 124 -5.21 -7.64 2.36
N HIS A 125 -4.59 -6.50 2.68
CA HIS A 125 -4.25 -5.45 1.72
C HIS A 125 -3.39 -6.00 0.57
N ALA A 126 -2.42 -6.88 0.89
CA ALA A 126 -1.56 -7.49 -0.12
C ALA A 126 -2.31 -8.48 -1.03
N MET A 127 -3.21 -9.30 -0.47
CA MET A 127 -4.05 -10.20 -1.28
C MET A 127 -4.98 -9.43 -2.23
N VAL A 128 -5.60 -8.36 -1.75
CA VAL A 128 -6.39 -7.45 -2.59
C VAL A 128 -5.51 -6.87 -3.70
N THR A 129 -4.33 -6.33 -3.36
CA THR A 129 -3.38 -5.79 -4.33
C THR A 129 -2.96 -6.81 -5.39
N LEU A 130 -2.61 -8.04 -5.04
CA LEU A 130 -2.28 -9.07 -6.03
C LEU A 130 -3.47 -9.41 -6.93
N SER A 131 -4.68 -9.46 -6.37
CA SER A 131 -5.87 -9.69 -7.18
C SER A 131 -6.03 -8.58 -8.23
N ARG A 132 -5.84 -7.32 -7.84
CA ARG A 132 -5.92 -6.15 -8.72
C ARG A 132 -4.83 -6.16 -9.79
N LEU A 133 -3.58 -6.42 -9.39
CA LEU A 133 -2.43 -6.47 -10.30
C LEU A 133 -2.60 -7.57 -11.36
N HIS A 134 -2.93 -8.80 -10.97
CA HIS A 134 -3.19 -9.88 -11.93
C HIS A 134 -4.49 -9.68 -12.73
N GLY A 135 -5.42 -8.87 -12.24
CA GLY A 135 -6.65 -8.50 -12.94
C GLY A 135 -6.50 -7.36 -13.94
N ASN A 136 -5.36 -6.65 -13.92
CA ASN A 136 -5.12 -5.48 -14.75
C ASN A 136 -4.84 -5.86 -16.21
N LYS A 137 -5.83 -5.64 -17.09
CA LYS A 137 -5.71 -5.95 -18.53
C LYS A 137 -4.67 -5.11 -19.27
N HIS A 138 -4.27 -3.97 -18.71
CA HIS A 138 -3.25 -3.10 -19.31
C HIS A 138 -1.84 -3.66 -19.11
N ASP A 139 -1.63 -4.46 -18.07
CA ASP A 139 -0.38 -5.14 -17.81
C ASP A 139 -0.38 -6.54 -18.42
N ARG A 140 0.01 -6.64 -19.69
CA ARG A 140 0.04 -7.90 -20.43
C ARG A 140 1.02 -8.93 -19.86
N THR A 141 1.99 -8.50 -19.04
CA THR A 141 3.00 -9.40 -18.49
C THR A 141 2.48 -10.14 -17.27
N LEU A 142 1.72 -9.45 -16.42
CA LEU A 142 1.22 -9.99 -15.16
C LEU A 142 -0.24 -10.47 -15.25
N PHE A 143 -0.98 -10.02 -16.27
CA PHE A 143 -2.40 -10.32 -16.41
C PHE A 143 -2.69 -11.82 -16.40
N ASN A 144 -3.38 -12.26 -15.35
CA ASN A 144 -3.83 -13.62 -15.16
C ASN A 144 -5.12 -13.61 -14.33
N MET A 145 -6.26 -13.66 -15.03
CA MET A 145 -7.55 -13.55 -14.37
C MET A 145 -7.87 -14.72 -13.42
N LYS A 146 -7.29 -15.91 -13.65
CA LYS A 146 -7.44 -17.05 -12.74
C LYS A 146 -6.67 -16.82 -11.43
N LEU A 147 -5.44 -16.33 -11.52
CA LEU A 147 -4.64 -15.97 -10.36
C LEU A 147 -5.23 -14.77 -9.60
N SER A 148 -5.78 -13.80 -10.34
CA SER A 148 -6.54 -12.69 -9.77
C SER A 148 -7.73 -13.18 -8.94
N ALA A 149 -8.55 -14.09 -9.48
CA ALA A 149 -9.69 -14.67 -8.77
C ALA A 149 -9.26 -15.50 -7.54
N ARG A 150 -8.13 -16.20 -7.63
CA ARG A 150 -7.55 -16.95 -6.49
C ARG A 150 -7.22 -16.01 -5.32
N TRP A 151 -6.51 -14.91 -5.56
CA TRP A 151 -6.19 -13.95 -4.49
C TRP A 151 -7.42 -13.26 -3.91
N ALA A 152 -8.40 -12.93 -4.77
CA ALA A 152 -9.69 -12.41 -4.32
C ALA A 152 -10.46 -13.43 -3.45
N HIS A 153 -10.42 -14.71 -3.80
CA HIS A 153 -11.00 -15.78 -2.99
C HIS A 153 -10.31 -15.88 -1.62
N PHE A 154 -8.99 -15.81 -1.56
CA PHE A 154 -8.28 -15.83 -0.29
C PHE A 154 -8.64 -14.64 0.60
N ALA A 155 -8.69 -13.43 0.03
CA ALA A 155 -9.12 -12.23 0.75
C ALA A 155 -10.56 -12.37 1.29
N PHE A 156 -11.49 -12.83 0.45
CA PHE A 156 -12.90 -13.00 0.83
C PHE A 156 -13.10 -14.10 1.88
N THR A 157 -12.35 -15.20 1.80
CA THR A 157 -12.47 -16.32 2.74
C THR A 157 -11.88 -15.97 4.11
N LEU A 158 -10.76 -15.24 4.16
CA LEU A 158 -10.11 -14.86 5.43
C LEU A 158 -10.74 -13.62 6.08
N TYR A 159 -11.31 -12.72 5.28
CA TYR A 159 -11.86 -11.43 5.72
C TYR A 159 -13.23 -11.14 5.09
N PRO A 160 -14.25 -11.98 5.32
CA PRO A 160 -15.54 -11.91 4.63
C PRO A 160 -16.31 -10.61 4.87
N ASP A 161 -16.19 -10.02 6.07
CA ASP A 161 -16.91 -8.82 6.47
C ASP A 161 -16.11 -7.52 6.26
N ASN A 162 -14.93 -7.59 5.64
CA ASN A 162 -14.09 -6.41 5.45
C ASN A 162 -14.47 -5.65 4.16
N GLU A 163 -14.87 -4.39 4.33
CA GLU A 163 -15.35 -3.51 3.25
C GLU A 163 -14.33 -3.33 2.11
N ILE A 164 -13.02 -3.34 2.42
CA ILE A 164 -11.95 -3.17 1.42
C ILE A 164 -12.03 -4.23 0.33
N VAL A 165 -12.43 -5.47 0.69
CA VAL A 165 -12.55 -6.58 -0.26
C VAL A 165 -13.54 -6.22 -1.35
N MET A 166 -14.73 -5.76 -0.97
CA MET A 166 -15.78 -5.41 -1.93
C MET A 166 -15.44 -4.12 -2.67
N ASP A 167 -15.00 -3.08 -1.97
CA ASP A 167 -14.67 -1.79 -2.58
C ASP A 167 -13.63 -1.91 -3.68
N CYS A 168 -12.60 -2.73 -3.46
CA CYS A 168 -11.52 -2.90 -4.43
C CYS A 168 -11.81 -3.94 -5.52
N LEU A 169 -12.58 -4.99 -5.22
CA LEU A 169 -12.70 -6.17 -6.10
C LEU A 169 -14.07 -6.31 -6.78
N ASP A 170 -15.10 -5.58 -6.38
CA ASP A 170 -16.44 -5.69 -6.96
C ASP A 170 -16.43 -5.51 -8.48
N HIS A 171 -15.90 -4.40 -8.95
CA HIS A 171 -15.83 -4.15 -10.40
C HIS A 171 -14.93 -5.13 -11.18
N LEU A 172 -14.09 -5.91 -10.49
CA LEU A 172 -13.20 -6.88 -11.15
C LEU A 172 -13.83 -8.28 -11.23
N HIS A 173 -14.56 -8.68 -10.19
CA HIS A 173 -15.05 -10.06 -10.04
C HIS A 173 -16.56 -10.18 -9.78
N PHE A 174 -17.25 -9.13 -9.32
CA PHE A 174 -18.59 -9.26 -8.74
C PHE A 174 -19.66 -8.29 -9.27
N ASP A 175 -19.34 -7.25 -10.03
CA ASP A 175 -20.33 -6.25 -10.49
C ASP A 175 -21.35 -6.75 -11.53
N SER A 176 -21.15 -7.97 -12.05
CA SER A 176 -21.97 -8.55 -13.11
C SER A 176 -22.06 -10.07 -13.01
N PHE A 177 -23.17 -10.61 -13.50
CA PHE A 177 -23.46 -12.04 -13.47
C PHE A 177 -22.33 -12.90 -14.07
N TRP A 178 -21.81 -12.50 -15.23
CA TRP A 178 -20.73 -13.21 -15.91
C TRP A 178 -19.42 -13.20 -15.13
N LYS A 179 -19.09 -12.10 -14.44
CA LYS A 179 -17.89 -12.04 -13.60
C LYS A 179 -18.04 -12.92 -12.37
N ARG A 180 -19.21 -12.92 -11.71
CA ARG A 180 -19.51 -13.82 -10.59
C ARG A 180 -19.41 -15.29 -10.99
N PHE A 181 -19.97 -15.64 -12.15
CA PHE A 181 -19.89 -16.99 -12.69
C PHE A 181 -18.44 -17.41 -12.97
N ARG A 182 -17.66 -16.56 -13.67
CA ARG A 182 -16.24 -16.80 -13.94
C ARG A 182 -15.42 -16.94 -12.66
N PHE A 183 -15.69 -16.08 -11.68
CA PHE A 183 -15.05 -16.13 -10.37
C PHE A 183 -15.33 -17.47 -9.69
N ALA A 184 -16.59 -17.87 -9.56
CA ALA A 184 -16.98 -19.16 -8.98
C ALA A 184 -16.32 -20.34 -9.73
N TRP A 185 -16.31 -20.31 -11.06
CA TRP A 185 -15.64 -21.33 -11.87
C TRP A 185 -14.14 -21.46 -11.55
N TYR A 186 -13.44 -20.33 -11.37
CA TYR A 186 -12.02 -20.35 -11.04
C TYR A 186 -11.71 -20.76 -9.60
N THR A 187 -12.65 -20.58 -8.68
CA THR A 187 -12.39 -20.75 -7.23
C THR A 187 -12.99 -22.02 -6.64
N VAL A 188 -13.96 -22.66 -7.31
CA VAL A 188 -14.70 -23.84 -6.80
C VAL A 188 -13.81 -25.03 -6.40
N ARG A 189 -12.61 -25.15 -6.96
CA ARG A 189 -11.68 -26.25 -6.68
C ARG A 189 -10.51 -25.87 -5.77
N ILE A 190 -10.47 -24.65 -5.25
CA ILE A 190 -9.38 -24.20 -4.38
C ILE A 190 -9.64 -24.77 -2.98
N PRO A 191 -8.78 -25.66 -2.45
CA PRO A 191 -8.95 -26.20 -1.11
C PRO A 191 -8.51 -25.17 -0.05
N ASN A 192 -9.10 -25.27 1.15
CA ASN A 192 -8.74 -24.42 2.28
C ASN A 192 -7.28 -24.57 2.74
N SER A 193 -6.61 -25.68 2.42
CA SER A 193 -5.18 -25.89 2.70
C SER A 193 -4.26 -24.97 1.91
N GLU A 194 -4.77 -24.31 0.86
CA GLU A 194 -4.01 -23.34 0.08
C GLU A 194 -4.18 -21.90 0.59
N LEU A 195 -4.98 -21.68 1.65
CA LEU A 195 -5.17 -20.35 2.22
C LEU A 195 -3.85 -19.84 2.83
N PRO A 196 -3.46 -18.59 2.54
CA PRO A 196 -2.25 -18.00 3.09
C PRO A 196 -2.40 -17.71 4.59
N GLY A 197 -1.27 -17.47 5.26
CA GLY A 197 -1.25 -17.19 6.71
C GLY A 197 -1.54 -18.41 7.60
N GLN A 198 -1.76 -19.59 7.02
CA GLN A 198 -1.74 -20.83 7.79
C GLN A 198 -0.31 -21.12 8.23
N VAL A 199 -0.05 -21.08 9.53
CA VAL A 199 1.16 -21.67 10.10
C VAL A 199 1.03 -23.16 9.84
N ASN A 200 1.88 -23.71 8.96
CA ASN A 200 2.02 -25.16 8.87
C ASN A 200 2.39 -25.66 10.26
N SER A 201 1.44 -26.23 11.00
CA SER A 201 1.65 -26.91 12.27
C SER A 201 2.38 -28.25 12.10
N MET A 202 3.15 -28.39 11.03
CA MET A 202 3.97 -29.54 10.69
C MET A 202 5.36 -29.08 10.21
N VAL A 203 6.11 -28.41 11.09
CA VAL A 203 7.58 -28.48 11.19
C VAL A 203 7.95 -28.37 12.66
#